data_AF-A0A973GG98-F1
#
_entry.id   AF-A0A973GG98-F1
#
_cell.length_a   1.000
_cell.length_b   1.000
_cell.length_c   1.000
_cell.angle_alpha   90.00
_cell.angle_beta   90.00
_cell.angle_gamma   90.00
#
_symmetry.space_group_name_H-M   'P 1'
#
loop_
_entity.id
_entity.type
_entity.pdbx_description
1 polymer ?
#
loop_
_entity_poly.entity_id
_entity_poly.type
_entity_poly.pdbx_seq_one_letter_code
_entity_poly.pdbx_strand_id
1 'polypeptide(L)'
;MQHIYRFSGGGIMGKSFKVFTIESGSVKEGAVVEKLTLKGAGIDIPAIFVGEQGRGRERGVLPVQLPSALQAEWKEKGRVRISSAEVGTTKAGKPKLYARSGEGVDADDAVICVFRTHIGFRGGNSHTGDRTGEVEKDAYGDERIRFHPFPGEIFVSGHIAQGDAGRMGGGQQMVATMPKGTVFRTGYSGRLYGGPAAHYYLWNGEQLLAMTWDERVASDIF
;
A
#
# COMPACT_ATOMS: atom_id res chain seq x y z
N MET A 1 4.18 16.37 -10.90
CA MET A 1 5.49 16.22 -10.26
C MET A 1 5.59 14.79 -9.75
N GLN A 2 6.35 13.91 -10.41
CA GLN A 2 6.53 12.54 -9.92
C GLN A 2 7.42 12.61 -8.68
N HIS A 3 6.84 12.42 -7.49
CA HIS A 3 7.65 12.20 -6.29
C HIS A 3 8.36 10.87 -6.46
N ILE A 4 9.65 10.92 -6.80
CA ILE A 4 10.52 9.75 -6.76
C ILE A 4 10.76 9.46 -5.28
N TYR A 5 9.95 8.58 -4.70
CA TYR A 5 10.20 8.05 -3.37
C TYR A 5 11.49 7.22 -3.42
N ARG A 6 12.57 7.75 -2.85
CA ARG A 6 13.81 7.00 -2.67
C ARG A 6 13.64 6.11 -1.45
N PHE A 7 13.66 4.80 -1.66
CA PHE A 7 13.88 3.84 -0.59
C PHE A 7 15.23 4.15 0.07
N SER A 8 15.21 4.47 1.35
CA SER A 8 16.37 4.84 2.16
C SER A 8 16.90 3.67 2.99
N GLY A 9 16.05 2.66 3.28
CA GLY A 9 16.38 1.43 4.01
C GLY A 9 16.84 1.64 5.46
N GLY A 10 17.02 2.87 5.91
CA GLY A 10 17.58 3.22 7.22
C GLY A 10 16.60 2.95 8.35
N GLY A 11 16.54 1.72 8.84
CA GLY A 11 15.78 1.33 10.04
C GLY A 11 14.90 0.09 9.90
N ILE A 12 14.61 -0.33 8.67
CA ILE A 12 13.72 -1.46 8.37
C ILE A 12 14.42 -2.65 7.71
N MET A 13 15.67 -2.50 7.28
CA MET A 13 16.42 -3.56 6.62
C MET A 13 16.74 -4.71 7.58
N GLY A 14 16.48 -5.95 7.13
CA GLY A 14 16.74 -7.14 7.93
C GLY A 14 15.72 -7.43 9.03
N LYS A 15 14.70 -6.57 9.19
CA LYS A 15 13.58 -6.81 10.12
C LYS A 15 12.41 -7.48 9.39
N SER A 16 11.75 -8.41 10.09
CA SER A 16 10.48 -8.99 9.64
C SER A 16 9.28 -8.26 10.23
N PHE A 17 8.27 -8.03 9.40
CA PHE A 17 7.05 -7.30 9.73
C PHE A 17 5.81 -8.11 9.36
N LYS A 18 4.69 -7.88 10.07
CA LYS A 18 3.37 -8.33 9.61
C LYS A 18 3.02 -7.62 8.30
N VAL A 19 2.34 -8.35 7.43
CA VAL A 19 1.86 -7.86 6.13
C VAL A 19 0.35 -7.72 6.18
N PHE A 20 -0.19 -6.63 5.66
CA PHE A 20 -1.62 -6.37 5.53
C PHE A 20 -1.95 -5.90 4.12
N THR A 21 -3.16 -6.22 3.66
CA THR A 21 -3.77 -5.62 2.46
C THR A 21 -4.84 -4.63 2.88
N ILE A 22 -4.77 -3.42 2.34
CA ILE A 22 -5.74 -2.35 2.56
C ILE A 22 -6.55 -2.14 1.27
N GLU A 23 -7.85 -2.38 1.36
CA GLU A 23 -8.85 -2.22 0.30
C GLU A 23 -9.90 -1.22 0.77
N SER A 24 -9.50 0.05 0.78
CA SER A 24 -10.41 1.19 0.90
C SER A 24 -11.35 1.16 2.10
N GLY A 25 -10.77 0.94 3.28
CA GLY A 25 -11.48 0.82 4.55
C GLY A 25 -11.46 -0.60 5.09
N SER A 26 -11.36 -1.59 4.21
CA SER A 26 -11.13 -2.97 4.62
C SER A 26 -9.65 -3.24 4.85
N VAL A 27 -9.33 -3.86 5.97
CA VAL A 27 -8.00 -4.38 6.29
C VAL A 27 -8.07 -5.91 6.34
N LYS A 28 -7.16 -6.57 5.65
CA LYS A 28 -7.03 -8.03 5.64
C LYS A 28 -5.60 -8.41 5.97
N GLU A 29 -5.41 -9.35 6.88
CA GLU A 29 -4.08 -9.86 7.20
C GLU A 29 -3.48 -10.61 6.00
N GLY A 30 -2.24 -10.31 5.69
CA GLY A 30 -1.46 -10.87 4.61
C GLY A 30 -1.74 -10.25 3.23
N ALA A 31 -0.84 -10.56 2.29
CA ALA A 31 -0.90 -10.13 0.90
C ALA A 31 -0.82 -11.32 -0.06
N VAL A 32 -1.47 -11.18 -1.21
CA VAL A 32 -1.39 -12.16 -2.30
C VAL A 32 -0.12 -11.91 -3.10
N VAL A 33 0.68 -12.96 -3.25
CA VAL A 33 1.84 -13.05 -4.13
C VAL A 33 1.42 -13.83 -5.36
N GLU A 34 1.62 -13.23 -6.52
CA GLU A 34 1.20 -13.76 -7.82
C GLU A 34 2.41 -14.10 -8.69
N LYS A 35 2.16 -14.80 -9.78
CA LYS A 35 3.17 -15.19 -10.76
C LYS A 35 3.47 -14.04 -11.75
N LEU A 36 4.74 -13.68 -11.88
CA LEU A 36 5.24 -12.81 -12.95
C LEU A 36 6.15 -13.58 -13.90
N THR A 37 5.77 -13.72 -15.16
CA THR A 37 6.67 -14.24 -16.20
C THR A 37 7.55 -13.11 -16.75
N LEU A 38 8.86 -13.23 -16.56
CA LEU A 38 9.84 -12.26 -17.08
C LEU A 38 10.02 -12.45 -18.59
N LYS A 39 9.79 -11.38 -19.36
CA LYS A 39 10.01 -11.37 -20.81
C LYS A 39 11.48 -11.66 -21.13
N GLY A 40 11.72 -12.56 -22.08
CA GLY A 40 13.07 -12.97 -22.53
C GLY A 40 13.48 -14.33 -21.99
N ALA A 41 13.55 -14.50 -20.66
CA ALA A 41 14.03 -15.74 -20.06
C ALA A 41 12.93 -16.81 -19.87
N GLY A 42 11.65 -16.44 -19.95
CA GLY A 42 10.53 -17.35 -19.67
C GLY A 42 10.48 -17.82 -18.21
N ILE A 43 11.19 -17.13 -17.31
CA ILE A 43 11.27 -17.46 -15.89
C ILE A 43 10.10 -16.80 -15.17
N ASP A 44 9.37 -17.61 -14.40
CA ASP A 44 8.35 -17.15 -13.48
C ASP A 44 8.98 -16.75 -12.13
N ILE A 45 8.64 -15.58 -11.62
CA ILE A 45 9.02 -15.12 -10.28
C ILE A 45 7.80 -14.77 -9.43
N PRO A 46 7.85 -14.96 -8.09
CA PRO A 46 6.79 -14.52 -7.20
C PRO A 46 6.88 -13.00 -7.00
N ALA A 47 5.76 -12.29 -7.10
CA ALA A 47 5.71 -10.85 -6.86
C ALA A 47 4.36 -10.38 -6.32
N ILE A 48 4.37 -9.29 -5.55
CA ILE A 48 3.17 -8.52 -5.22
C ILE A 48 3.00 -7.45 -6.31
N PHE A 49 1.78 -7.33 -6.84
CA PHE A 49 1.42 -6.32 -7.82
C PHE A 49 0.54 -5.22 -7.23
N VAL A 50 0.87 -3.99 -7.59
CA VAL A 50 0.06 -2.79 -7.33
C VAL A 50 -0.08 -1.99 -8.62
N GLY A 51 -1.21 -1.32 -8.81
CA GLY A 51 -1.53 -0.65 -10.07
C GLY A 51 -1.95 -1.61 -11.17
N GLU A 52 -2.18 -1.07 -12.36
CA GLU A 52 -2.72 -1.80 -13.49
C GLU A 52 -1.80 -1.73 -14.72
N GLN A 53 -2.01 -2.61 -15.68
CA GLN A 53 -1.39 -2.51 -17.01
C GLN A 53 -2.33 -1.80 -17.97
N GLY A 54 -1.76 -1.12 -18.96
CA GLY A 54 -2.51 -0.53 -20.06
C GLY A 54 -2.33 0.98 -20.15
N ARG A 55 -3.14 1.61 -21.02
CA ARG A 55 -3.02 3.05 -21.30
C ARG A 55 -3.30 3.88 -20.05
N GLY A 56 -2.37 4.78 -19.74
CA GLY A 56 -2.47 5.66 -18.56
C GLY A 56 -2.36 4.91 -17.24
N ARG A 57 -1.86 3.66 -17.22
CA ARG A 57 -1.71 2.82 -16.03
C ARG A 57 -0.27 2.37 -15.89
N GLU A 58 0.16 2.10 -14.67
CA GLU A 58 1.50 1.61 -14.38
C GLU A 58 1.45 0.49 -13.36
N ARG A 59 1.98 -0.69 -13.70
CA ARG A 59 2.05 -1.81 -12.76
C ARG A 59 3.36 -1.74 -11.99
N GLY A 60 3.25 -1.53 -10.69
CA GLY A 60 4.31 -1.76 -9.72
C GLY A 60 4.49 -3.25 -9.45
N VAL A 61 5.75 -3.68 -9.38
CA VAL A 61 6.14 -5.07 -9.09
C VAL A 61 7.11 -5.08 -7.91
N LEU A 62 6.74 -5.74 -6.82
CA LEU A 62 7.63 -6.01 -5.69
C LEU A 62 7.97 -7.51 -5.67
N PRO A 63 9.20 -7.90 -6.03
CA PRO A 63 9.62 -9.30 -5.97
C PRO A 63 9.54 -9.86 -4.55
N VAL A 64 9.12 -11.11 -4.43
CA VAL A 64 9.05 -11.84 -3.16
C VAL A 64 9.83 -13.13 -3.27
N GLN A 65 10.72 -13.38 -2.32
CA GLN A 65 11.34 -14.69 -2.13
C GLN A 65 10.50 -15.50 -1.17
N LEU A 66 10.02 -16.65 -1.62
CA LEU A 66 9.18 -17.54 -0.83
C LEU A 66 10.04 -18.63 -0.16
N PRO A 67 9.72 -19.04 1.08
CA PRO A 67 10.27 -20.24 1.69
C PRO A 67 9.76 -21.48 0.95
N SER A 68 10.47 -22.60 1.05
CA SER A 68 10.20 -23.82 0.27
C SER A 68 8.74 -24.28 0.33
N ALA A 69 8.10 -24.20 1.50
CA ALA A 69 6.69 -24.56 1.68
C ALA A 69 5.74 -23.70 0.81
N LEU A 70 5.87 -22.38 0.86
CA LEU A 70 5.05 -21.46 0.06
C LEU A 70 5.44 -21.47 -1.42
N GLN A 71 6.71 -21.78 -1.72
CA GLN A 71 7.22 -21.88 -3.08
C GLN A 71 6.59 -23.05 -3.86
N ALA A 72 6.34 -24.18 -3.20
CA ALA A 72 5.66 -25.33 -3.79
C ALA A 72 4.20 -24.98 -4.13
N GLU A 73 3.47 -24.42 -3.17
CA GLU A 73 2.09 -23.96 -3.38
C GLU A 73 1.98 -22.92 -4.50
N TRP A 74 2.87 -21.94 -4.51
CA TRP A 74 2.88 -20.90 -5.55
C TRP A 74 3.19 -21.46 -6.94
N LYS A 75 4.10 -22.45 -7.05
CA LYS A 75 4.41 -23.10 -8.33
C LYS A 75 3.19 -23.84 -8.90
N GLU A 76 2.43 -24.49 -8.04
CA GLU A 76 1.22 -25.25 -8.41
C GLU A 76 0.05 -24.32 -8.76
N LYS A 77 -0.28 -23.38 -7.87
CA LYS A 77 -1.50 -22.54 -7.98
C LYS A 77 -1.28 -21.24 -8.74
N GLY A 78 -0.04 -20.85 -8.99
CA GLY A 78 0.34 -19.54 -9.53
C GLY A 78 0.16 -18.37 -8.57
N ARG A 79 -0.28 -18.62 -7.33
CA ARG A 79 -0.47 -17.63 -6.28
C ARG A 79 -0.33 -18.25 -4.89
N VAL A 80 0.08 -17.44 -3.92
CA VAL A 80 0.12 -17.80 -2.49
C VAL A 80 -0.14 -16.56 -1.64
N ARG A 81 -0.57 -16.73 -0.38
CA ARG A 81 -0.70 -15.62 0.58
C ARG A 81 0.48 -15.63 1.56
N ILE A 82 1.03 -14.46 1.85
CA ILE A 82 2.06 -14.27 2.90
C ILE A 82 1.49 -13.40 4.01
N SER A 83 1.73 -13.74 5.28
CA SER A 83 1.30 -12.97 6.45
C SER A 83 2.42 -12.14 7.09
N SER A 84 3.68 -12.52 6.86
CA SER A 84 4.86 -11.78 7.32
C SER A 84 5.98 -11.80 6.28
N ALA A 85 6.82 -10.76 6.30
CA ALA A 85 7.97 -10.68 5.41
C ALA A 85 9.08 -9.82 6.02
N GLU A 86 10.32 -10.18 5.71
CA GLU A 86 11.49 -9.33 5.91
C GLU A 86 11.71 -8.43 4.70
N VAL A 87 12.07 -7.18 4.98
CA VAL A 87 12.48 -6.22 3.95
C VAL A 87 13.96 -6.43 3.65
N GLY A 88 14.29 -6.61 2.37
CA GLY A 88 15.65 -6.64 1.87
C GLY A 88 15.77 -5.97 0.50
N THR A 89 16.89 -6.19 -0.18
CA THR A 89 17.15 -5.61 -1.51
C THR A 89 17.59 -6.67 -2.51
N THR A 90 17.24 -6.47 -3.77
CA THR A 90 17.84 -7.20 -4.89
C THR A 90 19.32 -6.84 -5.05
N LYS A 91 20.06 -7.61 -5.86
CA LYS A 91 21.45 -7.27 -6.25
C LYS A 91 21.57 -5.89 -6.91
N ALA A 92 20.49 -5.38 -7.51
CA ALA A 92 20.42 -4.07 -8.13
C ALA A 92 20.00 -2.95 -7.16
N GLY A 93 19.94 -3.22 -5.84
CA GLY A 93 19.55 -2.25 -4.81
C GLY A 93 18.05 -1.93 -4.74
N LYS A 94 17.22 -2.56 -5.58
CA LYS A 94 15.76 -2.37 -5.53
C LYS A 94 15.13 -3.15 -4.37
N PRO A 95 14.08 -2.64 -3.72
CA PRO A 95 13.37 -3.36 -2.65
C PRO A 95 12.91 -4.76 -3.06
N LYS A 96 12.94 -5.68 -2.10
CA LYS A 96 12.47 -7.06 -2.23
C LYS A 96 11.97 -7.54 -0.87
N LEU A 97 10.97 -8.41 -0.88
CA LEU A 97 10.51 -9.08 0.34
C LEU A 97 11.02 -10.52 0.42
N TYR A 98 11.32 -10.95 1.64
CA TYR A 98 11.62 -12.34 1.97
C TYR A 98 10.48 -12.84 2.87
N ALA A 99 9.54 -13.58 2.28
CA ALA A 99 8.41 -14.10 3.03
C ALA A 99 8.91 -15.07 4.12
N ARG A 100 8.29 -15.00 5.30
CA ARG A 100 8.58 -15.90 6.41
C ARG A 100 7.42 -16.89 6.58
N SER A 101 7.75 -18.12 6.94
CA SER A 101 6.76 -19.15 7.30
C SER A 101 6.73 -19.28 8.81
N GLY A 102 5.56 -19.07 9.44
CA GLY A 102 5.35 -19.23 10.89
C GLY A 102 5.22 -17.92 11.67
N GLU A 103 5.08 -18.06 13.00
CA GLU A 103 5.08 -16.96 13.96
C GLU A 103 6.52 -16.51 14.21
N GLY A 104 6.86 -15.34 13.72
CA GLY A 104 8.21 -14.79 13.79
C GLY A 104 8.20 -13.44 13.10
N VAL A 105 7.74 -12.44 13.85
CA VAL A 105 7.82 -11.04 13.46
C VAL A 105 8.79 -10.42 14.45
N ASP A 106 9.93 -9.97 13.94
CA ASP A 106 11.02 -9.45 14.77
C ASP A 106 10.72 -8.02 15.26
N ALA A 107 9.73 -7.35 14.67
CA ALA A 107 9.44 -5.96 14.94
C ALA A 107 7.94 -5.63 14.90
N ASP A 108 7.45 -5.00 15.95
CA ASP A 108 6.10 -4.42 16.04
C ASP A 108 6.11 -2.90 15.81
N ASP A 109 7.29 -2.29 15.62
CA ASP A 109 7.48 -0.86 15.39
C ASP A 109 6.93 -0.38 14.03
N ALA A 110 6.63 -1.31 13.11
CA ALA A 110 5.94 -1.05 11.85
C ALA A 110 5.21 -2.29 11.30
N VAL A 111 4.44 -2.08 10.23
CA VAL A 111 3.85 -3.15 9.40
C VAL A 111 4.05 -2.88 7.93
N ILE A 112 4.01 -3.91 7.09
CA ILE A 112 3.98 -3.74 5.63
C ILE A 112 2.52 -3.69 5.18
N CYS A 113 2.15 -2.64 4.46
CA CYS A 113 0.81 -2.47 3.90
C CYS A 113 0.84 -2.50 2.36
N VAL A 114 0.01 -3.35 1.77
CA VAL A 114 -0.31 -3.36 0.34
C VAL A 114 -1.59 -2.56 0.13
N PHE A 115 -1.44 -1.34 -0.37
CA PHE A 115 -2.53 -0.43 -0.65
C PHE A 115 -3.16 -0.71 -2.01
N ARG A 116 -4.33 -1.32 -2.02
CA ARG A 116 -5.20 -1.50 -3.19
C ARG A 116 -6.32 -0.46 -3.19
N THR A 117 -5.93 0.80 -2.98
CA THR A 117 -6.84 1.94 -2.87
C THR A 117 -7.58 2.16 -4.20
N HIS A 118 -8.91 2.24 -4.14
CA HIS A 118 -9.74 2.56 -5.31
C HIS A 118 -9.74 4.07 -5.61
N ILE A 119 -10.46 4.47 -6.66
CA ILE A 119 -10.79 5.87 -6.98
C ILE A 119 -12.29 6.00 -7.18
N GLY A 120 -12.87 7.15 -6.84
CA GLY A 120 -14.25 7.46 -7.20
C GLY A 120 -14.41 7.69 -8.70
N PHE A 121 -15.66 7.68 -9.19
CA PHE A 121 -15.91 7.87 -10.62
C PHE A 121 -15.47 9.27 -11.06
N ARG A 122 -14.58 9.30 -12.05
CA ARG A 122 -13.86 10.49 -12.53
C ARG A 122 -13.07 11.23 -11.46
N GLY A 123 -12.60 10.49 -10.45
CA GLY A 123 -11.82 11.03 -9.35
C GLY A 123 -10.43 10.44 -9.30
N GLY A 124 -9.85 10.56 -8.11
CA GLY A 124 -8.56 9.96 -7.79
C GLY A 124 -8.50 9.49 -6.35
N ASN A 125 -7.30 9.19 -5.91
CA ASN A 125 -7.01 8.90 -4.52
C ASN A 125 -5.76 9.64 -4.03
N SER A 126 -5.58 9.65 -2.72
CA SER A 126 -4.44 10.25 -2.04
C SER A 126 -4.02 9.40 -0.85
N HIS A 127 -2.73 9.40 -0.55
CA HIS A 127 -2.14 8.74 0.61
C HIS A 127 -1.38 9.79 1.41
N THR A 128 -1.79 10.01 2.66
CA THR A 128 -1.24 11.06 3.53
C THR A 128 -1.09 10.56 4.95
N GLY A 129 -0.44 11.34 5.80
CA GLY A 129 -0.54 11.21 7.26
C GLY A 129 -1.86 11.79 7.76
N ASP A 130 -1.91 12.04 9.06
CA ASP A 130 -3.09 12.57 9.75
C ASP A 130 -3.42 14.02 9.36
N ARG A 131 -4.61 14.48 9.74
CA ARG A 131 -4.99 15.90 9.70
C ARG A 131 -4.08 16.70 10.62
N THR A 132 -3.63 17.84 10.12
CA THR A 132 -2.83 18.80 10.90
C THR A 132 -3.68 19.69 11.81
N GLY A 133 -5.00 19.74 11.57
CA GLY A 133 -5.91 20.73 12.16
C GLY A 133 -5.93 22.07 11.41
N GLU A 134 -4.99 22.30 10.49
CA GLU A 134 -4.94 23.50 9.67
C GLU A 134 -5.82 23.37 8.41
N VAL A 135 -6.32 24.52 7.96
CA VAL A 135 -6.95 24.68 6.65
C VAL A 135 -6.13 25.60 5.78
N GLU A 136 -6.08 25.32 4.48
CA GLU A 136 -5.50 26.20 3.48
C GLU A 136 -6.56 26.59 2.44
N LYS A 137 -6.51 27.82 1.96
CA LYS A 137 -7.34 28.25 0.84
C LYS A 137 -6.67 27.84 -0.46
N ASP A 138 -7.40 27.18 -1.33
CA ASP A 138 -6.93 26.93 -2.68
C ASP A 138 -6.98 28.21 -3.55
N ALA A 139 -6.59 28.09 -4.82
CA ALA A 139 -6.53 29.22 -5.74
C ALA A 139 -7.90 29.92 -5.98
N TYR A 140 -8.99 29.27 -5.60
CA TYR A 140 -10.36 29.78 -5.71
C TYR A 140 -10.91 30.30 -4.37
N GLY A 141 -10.13 30.19 -3.29
CA GLY A 141 -10.52 30.64 -1.96
C GLY A 141 -11.21 29.57 -1.11
N ASP A 142 -11.36 28.34 -1.63
CA ASP A 142 -12.01 27.24 -0.92
C ASP A 142 -11.09 26.66 0.16
N GLU A 143 -11.62 26.47 1.37
CA GLU A 143 -10.87 25.91 2.49
C GLU A 143 -10.69 24.39 2.32
N ARG A 144 -9.44 23.94 2.42
CA ARG A 144 -9.03 22.54 2.34
C ARG A 144 -8.25 22.16 3.57
N ILE A 145 -8.61 21.01 4.15
CA ILE A 145 -7.89 20.44 5.29
C ILE A 145 -6.47 20.05 4.86
N ARG A 146 -5.48 20.47 5.65
CA ARG A 146 -4.08 20.04 5.49
C ARG A 146 -3.81 18.71 6.18
N PHE A 147 -3.01 17.89 5.52
CA PHE A 147 -2.57 16.60 6.02
C PHE A 147 -1.05 16.57 6.17
N HIS A 148 -0.57 15.83 7.16
CA HIS A 148 0.84 15.48 7.26
C HIS A 148 1.26 14.67 6.01
N PRO A 149 2.57 14.71 5.66
CA PRO A 149 3.10 13.83 4.62
C PRO A 149 2.81 12.35 4.90
N PHE A 150 2.79 11.53 3.85
CA PHE A 150 2.66 10.08 4.01
C PHE A 150 3.82 9.56 4.90
N PRO A 151 3.52 8.90 6.03
CA PRO A 151 4.56 8.59 7.02
C PRO A 151 5.35 7.32 6.71
N GLY A 152 4.92 6.55 5.70
CA GLY A 152 5.48 5.25 5.37
C GLY A 152 6.63 5.30 4.37
N GLU A 153 7.50 4.28 4.43
CA GLU A 153 8.54 4.08 3.41
C GLU A 153 7.99 3.25 2.25
N ILE A 154 7.90 3.85 1.06
CA ILE A 154 7.33 3.22 -0.13
C ILE A 154 8.37 2.31 -0.80
N PHE A 155 8.04 1.03 -0.98
CA PHE A 155 8.86 0.05 -1.70
C PHE A 155 8.60 0.08 -3.19
N VAL A 156 7.32 0.18 -3.56
CA VAL A 156 6.87 0.21 -4.95
C VAL A 156 5.55 0.93 -5.04
N SER A 157 5.33 1.60 -6.16
CA SER A 157 4.03 2.17 -6.52
C SER A 157 3.59 1.66 -7.89
N GLY A 158 2.29 1.63 -8.08
CA GLY A 158 1.63 1.52 -9.37
C GLY A 158 0.55 2.59 -9.51
N HIS A 159 0.06 2.76 -10.72
CA HIS A 159 -0.97 3.70 -11.08
C HIS A 159 -2.16 2.97 -11.71
N ILE A 160 -3.36 3.28 -11.22
CA ILE A 160 -4.64 2.85 -11.77
C ILE A 160 -5.30 4.03 -12.47
N ALA A 161 -6.06 3.76 -13.53
CA ALA A 161 -6.73 4.82 -14.27
C ALA A 161 -8.11 4.40 -14.75
N GLN A 162 -9.02 5.36 -14.76
CA GLN A 162 -10.39 5.19 -15.21
C GLN A 162 -10.55 5.56 -16.69
N GLY A 163 -11.37 4.75 -17.39
CA GLY A 163 -11.71 4.89 -18.80
C GLY A 163 -10.70 4.23 -19.73
N ASP A 164 -11.11 3.98 -20.97
CA ASP A 164 -10.29 3.28 -21.97
C ASP A 164 -9.01 4.04 -22.30
N ALA A 165 -9.06 5.38 -22.23
CA ALA A 165 -7.92 6.25 -22.48
C ALA A 165 -7.10 6.61 -21.21
N GLY A 166 -7.56 6.23 -20.01
CA GLY A 166 -6.91 6.58 -18.74
C GLY A 166 -6.92 8.09 -18.41
N ARG A 167 -7.81 8.86 -19.04
CA ARG A 167 -7.90 10.33 -18.88
C ARG A 167 -9.02 10.79 -17.95
N MET A 168 -9.87 9.86 -17.50
CA MET A 168 -11.11 10.22 -16.80
C MET A 168 -10.92 10.31 -15.29
N GLY A 169 -9.86 9.72 -14.76
CA GLY A 169 -9.54 9.67 -13.33
C GLY A 169 -8.37 8.72 -13.13
N GLY A 170 -7.68 8.83 -12.00
CA GLY A 170 -6.49 8.02 -11.75
C GLY A 170 -6.04 8.09 -10.30
N GLY A 171 -5.35 7.06 -9.86
CA GLY A 171 -4.95 6.91 -8.47
C GLY A 171 -3.69 6.09 -8.34
N GLN A 172 -3.04 6.22 -7.19
CA GLN A 172 -1.89 5.43 -6.82
C GLN A 172 -2.32 4.19 -6.05
N GLN A 173 -1.59 3.10 -6.25
CA GLN A 173 -1.55 1.94 -5.38
C GLN A 173 -0.08 1.71 -5.00
N MET A 174 0.20 1.16 -3.82
CA MET A 174 1.58 1.06 -3.35
C MET A 174 1.78 -0.06 -2.35
N VAL A 175 3.03 -0.43 -2.13
CA VAL A 175 3.46 -1.22 -0.98
C VAL A 175 4.41 -0.34 -0.16
N ALA A 176 4.15 -0.21 1.13
CA ALA A 176 4.94 0.62 2.03
C ALA A 176 4.99 0.04 3.45
N THR A 177 5.97 0.46 4.25
CA THR A 177 5.90 0.28 5.71
C THR A 177 5.01 1.35 6.34
N MET A 178 4.30 1.02 7.43
CA MET A 178 3.55 1.96 8.25
C MET A 178 4.01 1.87 9.70
N PRO A 179 4.49 2.97 10.31
CA PRO A 179 4.99 2.96 11.67
C PRO A 179 3.89 2.77 12.72
N LYS A 180 4.23 2.13 13.82
CA LYS A 180 3.37 1.98 15.01
C LYS A 180 3.02 3.34 15.59
N GLY A 181 1.79 3.49 16.08
CA GLY A 181 1.34 4.71 16.77
C GLY A 181 1.13 5.92 15.84
N THR A 182 1.29 5.76 14.53
CA THR A 182 1.14 6.86 13.58
C THR A 182 -0.11 6.69 12.73
N VAL A 183 -0.96 7.70 12.73
CA VAL A 183 -2.17 7.73 11.90
C VAL A 183 -1.81 8.06 10.44
N PHE A 184 -2.39 7.30 9.52
CA PHE A 184 -2.30 7.55 8.09
C PHE A 184 -3.65 7.42 7.41
N ARG A 185 -3.75 7.95 6.20
CA ARG A 185 -5.03 8.15 5.51
C ARG A 185 -4.96 7.73 4.05
N THR A 186 -6.05 7.13 3.59
CA THR A 186 -6.39 7.08 2.16
C THR A 186 -7.60 7.97 1.89
N GLY A 187 -7.47 8.95 1.01
CA GLY A 187 -8.56 9.80 0.55
C GLY A 187 -9.02 9.46 -0.84
N TYR A 188 -10.30 9.70 -1.13
CA TYR A 188 -10.93 9.47 -2.44
C TYR A 188 -11.61 10.74 -2.93
N SER A 189 -11.64 10.95 -4.24
CA SER A 189 -12.35 12.06 -4.86
C SER A 189 -13.21 11.57 -6.03
N GLY A 190 -13.94 12.50 -6.68
CA GLY A 190 -14.91 12.19 -7.73
C GLY A 190 -16.25 11.79 -7.14
N ARG A 191 -17.02 10.98 -7.87
CA ARG A 191 -18.31 10.46 -7.39
C ARG A 191 -18.12 9.18 -6.60
N LEU A 192 -18.45 9.22 -5.33
CA LEU A 192 -18.30 8.11 -4.38
C LEU A 192 -19.61 7.35 -4.10
N TYR A 193 -20.74 7.82 -4.64
CA TYR A 193 -22.04 7.16 -4.57
C TYR A 193 -22.44 6.73 -3.15
N GLY A 194 -22.28 7.64 -2.17
CA GLY A 194 -22.57 7.38 -0.76
C GLY A 194 -21.41 6.75 0.02
N GLY A 195 -20.32 6.37 -0.64
CA GLY A 195 -19.09 5.92 0.01
C GLY A 195 -18.36 7.06 0.72
N PRO A 196 -17.57 6.76 1.77
CA PRO A 196 -16.84 7.76 2.54
C PRO A 196 -15.72 8.39 1.70
N ALA A 197 -15.43 9.67 1.94
CA ALA A 197 -14.38 10.42 1.25
C ALA A 197 -12.95 10.05 1.72
N ALA A 198 -12.82 9.35 2.85
CA ALA A 198 -11.54 8.90 3.36
C ALA A 198 -11.70 7.78 4.38
N HIS A 199 -10.60 7.05 4.59
CA HIS A 199 -10.39 6.17 5.73
C HIS A 199 -9.05 6.50 6.39
N TYR A 200 -9.01 6.38 7.71
CA TYR A 200 -7.85 6.55 8.58
C TYR A 200 -7.48 5.20 9.16
N TYR A 201 -6.18 5.01 9.36
CA TYR A 201 -5.61 3.76 9.81
C TYR A 201 -4.58 4.00 10.90
N LEU A 202 -4.47 3.04 11.82
CA LEU A 202 -3.48 3.03 12.89
C LEU A 202 -3.01 1.60 13.13
N TRP A 203 -1.70 1.40 13.07
CA TRP A 203 -1.07 0.20 13.60
C TRP A 203 -0.74 0.42 15.08
N ASN A 204 -1.36 -0.36 15.96
CA ASN A 204 -1.17 -0.22 17.41
C ASN A 204 -0.15 -1.21 18.01
N GLY A 205 0.49 -2.04 17.18
CA GLY A 205 1.41 -3.12 17.62
C GLY A 205 0.78 -4.52 17.60
N GLU A 206 -0.56 -4.59 17.56
CA GLU A 206 -1.30 -5.85 17.53
C GLU A 206 -2.19 -5.97 16.30
N GLN A 207 -2.95 -4.91 16.02
CA GLN A 207 -3.95 -4.82 14.96
C GLN A 207 -3.77 -3.53 14.13
N LEU A 208 -4.11 -3.64 12.85
CA LEU A 208 -4.22 -2.51 11.95
C LEU A 208 -5.69 -2.09 11.87
N LEU A 209 -6.01 -1.00 12.56
CA LEU A 209 -7.36 -0.45 12.64
C LEU A 209 -7.67 0.39 11.40
N ALA A 210 -8.96 0.47 11.04
CA ALA A 210 -9.45 1.28 9.94
C ALA A 210 -10.79 1.91 10.31
N MET A 211 -10.91 3.23 10.15
CA MET A 211 -12.13 3.98 10.50
C MET A 211 -12.35 5.12 9.51
N THR A 212 -13.60 5.47 9.26
CA THR A 212 -13.99 6.73 8.61
C THR A 212 -13.73 7.91 9.56
N TRP A 213 -13.88 9.14 9.05
CA TRP A 213 -13.75 10.32 9.91
C TRP A 213 -14.82 10.35 11.01
N ASP A 214 -16.07 10.03 10.66
CA ASP A 214 -17.19 10.11 11.59
C ASP A 214 -17.05 9.06 12.70
N GLU A 215 -16.68 7.82 12.34
CA GLU A 215 -16.36 6.78 13.31
C GLU A 215 -15.19 7.17 14.21
N ARG A 216 -14.14 7.78 13.65
CA ARG A 216 -12.99 8.25 14.42
C ARG A 216 -13.38 9.31 15.44
N VAL A 217 -14.16 10.32 15.06
CA VAL A 217 -14.62 11.38 15.98
C VAL A 217 -15.53 10.82 17.07
N ALA A 218 -16.28 9.76 16.76
CA ALA A 218 -17.14 9.07 17.72
C ALA A 218 -16.38 8.09 18.64
N SER A 219 -15.07 7.90 18.45
CA SER A 219 -14.25 6.93 19.19
C SER A 219 -13.08 7.60 19.90
N ASP A 220 -12.70 7.10 21.07
CA ASP A 220 -11.49 7.54 21.78
C ASP A 220 -10.23 6.75 21.37
N ILE A 221 -10.23 6.16 20.17
CA ILE A 221 -9.21 5.20 19.70
C ILE A 221 -7.99 5.90 19.05
N PHE A 222 -8.12 7.19 18.74
CA PHE A 222 -7.11 7.99 18.03
C PHE A 222 -6.80 9.31 18.72
#